data_AF-A0A7D9EJT9-F1
#
_entry.id   AF-A0A7D9EJT9-F1
#
_cell.length_a   1.000
_cell.length_b   1.000
_cell.length_c   1.000
_cell.angle_alpha   90.00
_cell.angle_beta   90.00
_cell.angle_gamma   90.00
#
_symmetry.space_group_name_H-M   'P 1'
#
loop_
_entity.id
_entity.type
_entity.pdbx_description
1 polymer ?
#
loop_
_entity_poly.entity_id
_entity_poly.type
_entity_poly.pdbx_seq_one_letter_code
_entity_poly.pdbx_strand_id
1 'polypeptide(L)'
;MKVNLAAQVLSTSVANALQSFYDQKLQGTVEFIKMFDKFFDCMNTRSLTEASRNRKPDLAPYTSPGDSRLKWLKENFLEYLRNWSNSVESLENLDPKQKAKMKLSHQTVEGLRMTVNSFVELTKYLLVHTGAKFILSERFNQDPLESHFGKQRQMKGGNDNPTVAQFNQNENSVRLLGSQALAPVSGNSKRSGYTQEIDDTPLPKRPRRPKQKISISVEK
;
A
#
# COMPACT_ATOMS: atom_id res chain seq x y z
N MET A 1 3.49 8.82 6.29
CA MET A 1 4.07 8.59 4.95
C MET A 1 3.05 9.09 3.93
N LYS A 2 3.44 9.59 2.76
CA LYS A 2 2.51 10.14 1.74
C LYS A 2 2.50 9.27 0.49
N VAL A 3 1.71 8.20 0.50
CA VAL A 3 1.60 7.25 -0.63
C VAL A 3 1.00 7.91 -1.88
N ASN A 4 0.13 8.91 -1.69
CA ASN A 4 -0.48 9.66 -2.78
C ASN A 4 0.55 10.34 -3.70
N LEU A 5 1.66 10.85 -3.16
CA LEU A 5 2.71 11.47 -3.96
C LEU A 5 3.41 10.44 -4.85
N ALA A 6 3.69 9.25 -4.32
CA ALA A 6 4.29 8.16 -5.11
C ALA A 6 3.35 7.72 -6.25
N ALA A 7 2.06 7.54 -5.96
CA ALA A 7 1.05 7.17 -6.96
C ALA A 7 0.88 8.24 -8.05
N GLN A 8 1.00 9.53 -7.70
CA GLN A 8 0.94 10.61 -8.70
C GLN A 8 2.16 10.63 -9.62
N VAL A 9 3.36 10.43 -9.06
CA VAL A 9 4.62 10.38 -9.82
C VAL A 9 4.65 9.17 -10.75
N LEU A 10 4.23 8.00 -10.26
CA LEU A 10 4.19 6.76 -11.03
C LEU A 10 2.83 6.56 -11.71
N SER A 11 2.38 7.54 -12.49
CA SER A 11 1.09 7.48 -13.18
C SER A 11 1.23 7.40 -14.70
N THR A 12 0.27 6.76 -15.36
CA THR A 12 0.20 6.71 -16.83
C THR A 12 0.21 8.12 -17.46
N SER A 13 -0.38 9.12 -16.80
CA SER A 13 -0.33 10.51 -17.27
C SER A 13 1.10 11.06 -17.32
N VAL A 14 1.92 10.78 -16.30
CA VAL A 14 3.33 11.16 -16.28
C VAL A 14 4.11 10.39 -17.36
N ALA A 15 3.87 9.09 -17.49
CA ALA A 15 4.50 8.28 -18.54
C ALA A 15 4.19 8.80 -19.95
N ASN A 16 2.94 9.19 -20.20
CA ASN A 16 2.52 9.75 -21.49
C ASN A 16 3.17 11.11 -21.75
N ALA A 17 3.24 11.99 -20.74
CA ALA A 17 3.96 13.26 -20.88
C ALA A 17 5.45 13.03 -21.20
N LEU A 18 6.11 12.12 -20.47
CA LEU A 18 7.51 11.76 -20.75
C LEU A 18 7.68 11.25 -22.19
N GLN A 19 6.75 10.42 -22.66
CA GLN A 19 6.79 9.89 -24.02
C GLN A 19 6.53 10.96 -25.10
N SER A 20 5.72 11.99 -24.81
CA SER A 20 5.41 13.06 -25.75
C SER A 20 6.48 14.15 -25.83
N PHE A 21 7.14 14.45 -24.71
CA PHE A 21 8.07 15.58 -24.61
C PHE A 21 9.55 15.20 -24.69
N TYR A 22 9.90 13.92 -24.60
CA TYR A 22 11.30 13.49 -24.52
C TYR A 22 11.62 12.34 -25.49
N ASP A 23 12.92 12.22 -25.80
CA ASP A 23 13.47 11.25 -26.73
C ASP A 23 13.32 9.79 -26.28
N GLN A 24 13.63 8.86 -27.20
CA GLN A 24 13.70 7.42 -26.94
C GLN A 24 14.60 7.01 -25.76
N LYS A 25 15.51 7.90 -25.30
CA LYS A 25 16.35 7.65 -24.12
C LYS A 25 15.55 7.40 -22.84
N LEU A 26 14.32 7.93 -22.72
CA LEU A 26 13.48 7.74 -21.53
C LEU A 26 12.51 6.56 -21.63
N GLN A 27 12.57 5.75 -22.70
CA GLN A 27 11.61 4.65 -22.90
C GLN A 27 11.59 3.65 -21.74
N GLY A 28 12.75 3.29 -21.18
CA GLY A 28 12.80 2.41 -20.01
C GLY A 28 12.10 2.99 -18.77
N THR A 29 12.15 4.32 -18.59
CA THR A 29 11.44 5.01 -17.50
C THR A 29 9.94 5.04 -17.76
N VAL A 30 9.52 5.31 -19.00
CA VAL A 30 8.11 5.27 -19.41
C VAL A 30 7.53 3.88 -19.19
N GLU A 31 8.24 2.83 -19.59
CA GLU A 31 7.84 1.45 -19.40
C GLU A 31 7.73 1.11 -17.91
N PHE A 32 8.75 1.47 -17.11
CA PHE A 32 8.73 1.28 -15.66
C PHE A 32 7.48 1.91 -15.02
N ILE A 33 7.18 3.17 -15.35
CA ILE A 33 6.02 3.88 -14.79
C ILE A 33 4.72 3.17 -15.19
N LYS A 34 4.57 2.77 -16.46
CA LYS A 34 3.37 2.07 -16.94
C LYS A 34 3.18 0.71 -16.28
N MET A 35 4.27 -0.05 -16.09
CA MET A 35 4.22 -1.35 -15.40
C MET A 35 3.77 -1.18 -13.95
N PHE A 36 4.32 -0.20 -13.22
CA PHE A 36 3.97 0.02 -11.82
C PHE A 36 2.59 0.68 -11.63
N ASP A 37 2.16 1.61 -12.49
CA ASP A 37 0.80 2.18 -12.44
C ASP A 37 -0.25 1.09 -12.65
N LYS A 38 -0.06 0.24 -13.67
CA LYS A 38 -0.98 -0.89 -13.95
C LYS A 38 -0.97 -1.94 -12.84
N PHE A 39 0.20 -2.29 -12.30
CA PHE A 39 0.29 -3.19 -11.14
C PHE A 39 -0.47 -2.60 -9.95
N PHE A 40 -0.28 -1.32 -9.66
CA PHE A 40 -0.93 -0.66 -8.53
C PHE A 40 -2.45 -0.59 -8.72
N ASP A 41 -2.92 -0.26 -9.93
CA ASP A 41 -4.35 -0.26 -10.25
C ASP A 41 -4.97 -1.65 -10.08
N CYS A 42 -4.33 -2.72 -10.57
CA CYS A 42 -4.80 -4.10 -10.37
C CYS A 42 -4.98 -4.44 -8.87
N MET A 43 -4.10 -3.93 -8.01
CA MET A 43 -4.04 -4.25 -6.58
C MET A 43 -4.82 -3.27 -5.69
N ASN A 44 -5.50 -2.26 -6.25
CA ASN A 44 -6.15 -1.20 -5.49
C ASN A 44 -7.58 -0.90 -5.98
N THR A 45 -8.34 -1.93 -6.34
CA THR A 45 -9.76 -1.81 -6.69
C THR A 45 -10.60 -1.64 -5.43
N ARG A 46 -11.30 -0.50 -5.30
CA ARG A 46 -12.06 -0.14 -4.09
C ARG A 46 -13.57 -0.28 -4.23
N SER A 47 -14.08 -0.17 -5.45
CA SER A 47 -15.53 -0.19 -5.71
C SER A 47 -15.87 -0.71 -7.10
N LEU A 48 -17.15 -1.03 -7.30
CA LEU A 48 -17.67 -1.52 -8.57
C LEU A 48 -17.69 -0.47 -9.69
N THR A 49 -17.64 0.82 -9.34
CA THR A 49 -17.85 1.93 -10.27
C THR A 49 -16.60 2.78 -10.50
N GLU A 50 -15.55 2.59 -9.71
CA GLU A 50 -14.32 3.38 -9.77
C GLU A 50 -13.62 3.28 -11.13
N ALA A 51 -13.54 2.07 -11.68
CA ALA A 51 -12.97 1.83 -13.00
C ALA A 51 -13.66 2.67 -14.09
N SER A 52 -15.00 2.68 -14.09
CA SER A 52 -15.80 3.45 -15.05
C SER A 52 -15.66 4.96 -14.83
N ARG A 53 -15.75 5.41 -13.57
CA ARG A 53 -15.65 6.84 -13.23
C ARG A 53 -14.30 7.44 -13.61
N ASN A 54 -13.23 6.70 -13.32
CA ASN A 54 -11.86 7.15 -13.56
C ASN A 54 -11.33 6.77 -14.95
N ARG A 55 -12.14 6.06 -15.77
CA ARG A 55 -11.75 5.51 -17.09
C ARG A 55 -10.47 4.66 -17.02
N LYS A 56 -10.34 3.90 -15.93
CA LYS A 56 -9.20 3.01 -15.66
C LYS A 56 -9.70 1.56 -15.58
N PRO A 57 -9.64 0.78 -16.67
CA PRO A 57 -10.17 -0.60 -16.69
C PRO A 57 -9.40 -1.52 -15.72
N ASP A 58 -8.13 -1.24 -15.45
CA ASP A 58 -7.31 -2.05 -14.54
C ASP A 58 -7.77 -1.95 -13.07
N LEU A 59 -8.55 -0.92 -12.71
CA LEU A 59 -9.22 -0.77 -11.41
C LEU A 59 -10.58 -1.50 -11.32
N ALA A 60 -10.94 -2.33 -12.30
CA ALA A 60 -12.22 -3.04 -12.25
C ALA A 60 -12.23 -4.12 -11.14
N PRO A 61 -13.38 -4.47 -10.56
CA PRO A 61 -13.49 -5.64 -9.71
C PRO A 61 -13.14 -6.91 -10.49
N TYR A 62 -12.51 -7.89 -9.84
CA TYR A 62 -12.30 -9.19 -10.46
C TYR A 62 -13.59 -10.00 -10.36
N THR A 63 -14.17 -10.38 -11.49
CA THR A 63 -15.44 -11.13 -11.56
C THR A 63 -15.27 -12.52 -12.17
N SER A 64 -14.10 -12.81 -12.76
CA SER A 64 -13.82 -14.07 -13.43
C SER A 64 -12.43 -14.59 -13.06
N PRO A 65 -12.27 -15.91 -12.83
CA PRO A 65 -10.95 -16.51 -12.60
C PRO A 65 -10.04 -16.45 -13.85
N GLY A 66 -10.63 -16.23 -15.03
CA GLY A 66 -9.93 -16.05 -16.31
C GLY A 66 -9.67 -14.59 -16.67
N ASP A 67 -9.78 -13.65 -15.71
CA ASP A 67 -9.51 -12.24 -15.95
C ASP A 67 -8.08 -12.03 -16.49
N SER A 68 -7.96 -11.31 -17.61
CA SER A 68 -6.69 -11.10 -18.30
C SER A 68 -5.68 -10.34 -17.44
N ARG A 69 -6.13 -9.55 -16.46
CA ARG A 69 -5.25 -8.85 -15.52
C ARG A 69 -4.54 -9.81 -14.58
N LEU A 70 -5.19 -10.90 -14.17
CA LEU A 70 -4.55 -11.93 -13.34
C LEU A 70 -3.43 -12.62 -14.12
N LYS A 71 -3.66 -12.87 -15.41
CA LYS A 71 -2.64 -13.40 -16.33
C LYS A 71 -1.50 -12.39 -16.50
N TRP A 72 -1.83 -11.13 -16.76
CA TRP A 72 -0.85 -10.05 -16.93
C TRP A 72 0.07 -9.87 -15.71
N LEU A 73 -0.47 -9.95 -14.49
CA LEU A 73 0.32 -9.88 -13.25
C LEU A 73 1.39 -10.97 -13.19
N LYS A 74 1.03 -12.22 -13.51
CA LYS A 74 1.97 -13.35 -13.50
C LYS A 74 2.95 -13.33 -14.67
N GLU A 75 2.43 -13.18 -15.88
CA GLU A 75 3.18 -13.45 -17.10
C GLU A 75 3.91 -12.22 -17.63
N ASN A 76 3.38 -11.01 -17.43
CA ASN A 76 4.02 -9.80 -17.93
C ASN A 76 4.77 -9.05 -16.83
N PHE A 77 4.13 -8.79 -15.69
CA PHE A 77 4.74 -7.96 -14.64
C PHE A 77 5.91 -8.66 -13.93
N LEU A 78 5.73 -9.92 -13.50
CA LEU A 78 6.84 -10.65 -12.87
C LEU A 78 7.97 -10.97 -13.86
N GLU A 79 7.63 -11.25 -15.12
CA GLU A 79 8.64 -11.44 -16.16
C GLU A 79 9.42 -10.16 -16.43
N TYR A 80 8.76 -9.00 -16.49
CA TYR A 80 9.41 -7.70 -16.59
C TYR A 80 10.43 -7.48 -15.46
N LEU A 81 10.05 -7.76 -14.20
CA LEU A 81 10.97 -7.62 -13.05
C LEU A 81 12.18 -8.56 -13.17
N ARG A 82 11.97 -9.80 -13.63
CA ARG A 82 13.03 -10.76 -13.88
C ARG A 82 13.97 -10.28 -14.97
N ASN A 83 13.42 -9.84 -16.10
CA ASN A 83 14.19 -9.39 -17.26
C ASN A 83 14.99 -8.13 -16.94
N TRP A 84 14.40 -7.20 -16.18
CA TRP A 84 15.11 -6.02 -15.68
C TRP A 84 16.25 -6.40 -14.73
N SER A 85 16.04 -7.31 -13.78
CA SER A 85 17.14 -7.76 -12.92
C SER A 85 18.26 -8.43 -13.73
N ASN A 86 17.91 -9.27 -14.70
CA ASN A 86 18.87 -9.97 -15.54
C ASN A 86 19.67 -9.00 -16.42
N SER A 87 19.01 -7.98 -16.99
CA SER A 87 19.69 -6.99 -17.83
C SER A 87 20.70 -6.16 -17.06
N VAL A 88 20.45 -5.89 -15.77
CA VAL A 88 21.42 -5.21 -14.89
C VAL A 88 22.58 -6.14 -14.54
N GLU A 89 22.31 -7.43 -14.31
CA GLU A 89 23.36 -8.40 -14.00
C GLU A 89 24.29 -8.66 -15.19
N SER A 90 23.75 -8.70 -16.41
CA SER A 90 24.53 -8.94 -17.64
C SER A 90 25.43 -7.77 -18.03
N LEU A 91 25.35 -6.61 -17.38
CA LEU A 91 26.25 -5.50 -17.64
C LEU A 91 27.67 -5.84 -17.16
N GLU A 92 28.61 -5.89 -18.09
CA GLU A 92 30.03 -6.01 -17.77
C GLU A 92 30.58 -4.66 -17.28
N ASN A 93 31.69 -4.67 -16.51
CA ASN A 93 32.41 -3.47 -16.06
C ASN A 93 31.69 -2.57 -15.02
N LEU A 94 30.71 -3.09 -14.28
CA LEU A 94 30.10 -2.38 -13.14
C LEU A 94 30.35 -3.10 -11.80
N ASP A 95 30.68 -2.33 -10.77
CA ASP A 95 30.82 -2.84 -9.41
C ASP A 95 29.46 -3.36 -8.89
N PRO A 96 29.41 -4.44 -8.10
CA PRO A 96 28.17 -4.95 -7.52
C PRO A 96 27.34 -3.89 -6.79
N LYS A 97 27.96 -2.89 -6.14
CA LYS A 97 27.21 -1.81 -5.48
C LYS A 97 26.54 -0.87 -6.47
N GLN A 98 27.14 -0.66 -7.64
CA GLN A 98 26.54 0.14 -8.71
C GLN A 98 25.35 -0.62 -9.31
N LYS A 99 25.52 -1.91 -9.61
CA LYS A 99 24.44 -2.78 -10.09
C LYS A 99 23.26 -2.80 -9.12
N ALA A 100 23.52 -2.91 -7.81
CA ALA A 100 22.48 -2.90 -6.79
C ALA A 100 21.64 -1.61 -6.76
N LYS A 101 22.21 -0.46 -7.14
CA LYS A 101 21.47 0.82 -7.23
C LYS A 101 20.59 0.93 -8.48
N MET A 102 20.82 0.09 -9.48
CA MET A 102 20.12 0.12 -10.77
C MET A 102 18.91 -0.82 -10.82
N LYS A 103 18.67 -1.60 -9.76
CA LYS A 103 17.54 -2.52 -9.63
C LYS A 103 16.87 -2.38 -8.28
N LEU A 104 15.69 -2.98 -8.14
CA LEU A 104 15.00 -3.08 -6.85
C LEU A 104 15.77 -3.97 -5.88
N SER A 105 15.58 -3.72 -4.58
CA SER A 105 16.16 -4.59 -3.56
C SER A 105 15.62 -6.02 -3.67
N HIS A 106 16.43 -6.99 -3.29
CA HIS A 106 16.02 -8.40 -3.28
C HIS A 106 14.73 -8.61 -2.47
N GLN A 107 14.62 -7.96 -1.29
CA GLN A 107 13.43 -8.06 -0.44
C GLN A 107 12.18 -7.49 -1.13
N THR A 108 12.31 -6.39 -1.87
CA THR A 108 11.20 -5.79 -2.61
C THR A 108 10.72 -6.71 -3.74
N VAL A 109 11.64 -7.27 -4.51
CA VAL A 109 11.30 -8.16 -5.63
C VAL A 109 10.63 -9.45 -5.12
N GLU A 110 11.18 -10.06 -4.08
CA GLU A 110 10.57 -11.26 -3.47
C GLU A 110 9.19 -10.93 -2.87
N GLY A 111 9.04 -9.79 -2.21
CA GLY A 111 7.73 -9.34 -1.70
C GLY A 111 6.69 -9.15 -2.80
N LEU A 112 7.08 -8.54 -3.94
CA LEU A 112 6.20 -8.39 -5.10
C LEU A 112 5.84 -9.74 -5.70
N ARG A 113 6.81 -10.66 -5.85
CA ARG A 113 6.61 -12.01 -6.36
C ARG A 113 5.64 -12.81 -5.48
N MET A 114 5.82 -12.78 -4.16
CA MET A 114 4.91 -13.43 -3.22
C MET A 114 3.52 -12.83 -3.32
N THR A 115 3.41 -11.50 -3.28
CA THR A 115 2.13 -10.78 -3.36
C THR A 115 1.35 -11.15 -4.62
N VAL A 116 1.98 -11.11 -5.79
CA VAL A 116 1.33 -11.44 -7.07
C VAL A 116 0.86 -12.89 -7.09
N ASN A 117 1.73 -13.84 -6.72
CA ASN A 117 1.36 -15.25 -6.76
C ASN A 117 0.22 -15.56 -5.78
N SER A 118 0.33 -15.10 -4.54
CA SER A 118 -0.71 -15.28 -3.52
C SER A 118 -2.03 -14.63 -3.92
N PHE A 119 -1.99 -13.40 -4.44
CA PHE A 119 -3.20 -12.68 -4.85
C PHE A 119 -3.91 -13.38 -6.02
N VAL A 120 -3.17 -13.84 -7.03
CA VAL A 120 -3.76 -14.52 -8.19
C VAL A 120 -4.42 -15.84 -7.79
N GLU A 121 -3.72 -16.67 -7.01
CA GLU A 121 -4.29 -17.95 -6.56
C GLU A 121 -5.48 -17.74 -5.62
N LEU A 122 -5.38 -16.79 -4.68
CA LEU A 122 -6.47 -16.47 -3.76
C LEU A 122 -7.70 -15.94 -4.51
N THR A 123 -7.51 -15.04 -5.47
CA THR A 123 -8.63 -14.48 -6.26
C THR A 123 -9.35 -15.57 -7.04
N LYS A 124 -8.60 -16.45 -7.71
CA LYS A 124 -9.19 -17.60 -8.42
C LYS A 124 -9.93 -18.54 -7.46
N TYR A 125 -9.31 -18.85 -6.32
CA TYR A 125 -9.92 -19.70 -5.31
C TYR A 125 -11.25 -19.13 -4.82
N LEU A 126 -11.29 -17.85 -4.44
CA LEU A 126 -12.50 -17.19 -3.94
C LEU A 126 -13.60 -17.16 -5.00
N LEU A 127 -13.28 -16.80 -6.24
CA LEU A 127 -14.27 -16.74 -7.33
C LEU A 127 -14.85 -18.12 -7.67
N VAL A 128 -14.04 -19.18 -7.67
CA VAL A 128 -14.47 -20.52 -8.05
C VAL A 128 -15.14 -21.29 -6.90
N HIS A 129 -14.55 -21.27 -5.70
CA HIS A 129 -14.95 -22.17 -4.61
C HIS A 129 -15.89 -21.52 -3.60
N THR A 130 -15.79 -20.20 -3.39
CA THR A 130 -16.64 -19.52 -2.39
C THR A 130 -17.91 -18.91 -2.99
N GLY A 131 -18.01 -18.89 -4.34
CA GLY A 131 -19.13 -18.25 -5.04
C GLY A 131 -19.15 -16.73 -4.93
N ALA A 132 -18.01 -16.10 -4.59
CA ALA A 132 -17.87 -14.65 -4.57
C ALA A 132 -18.19 -14.07 -5.96
N LYS A 133 -19.15 -13.14 -6.02
CA LYS A 133 -19.56 -12.49 -7.27
C LYS A 133 -18.48 -11.59 -7.86
N PHE A 134 -17.67 -11.00 -6.98
CA PHE A 134 -16.57 -10.13 -7.34
C PHE A 134 -15.57 -10.06 -6.19
N ILE A 135 -14.34 -9.63 -6.51
CA ILE A 135 -13.27 -9.39 -5.55
C ILE A 135 -12.78 -7.94 -5.71
N LEU A 136 -12.63 -7.26 -4.58
CA LEU A 136 -12.06 -5.91 -4.48
C LEU A 136 -10.65 -6.04 -3.89
N SER A 137 -9.62 -5.73 -4.69
CA SER A 137 -8.22 -5.96 -4.30
C SER A 137 -7.76 -5.06 -3.14
N GLU A 138 -8.40 -3.91 -2.92
CA GLU A 138 -8.10 -3.04 -1.77
C GLU A 138 -8.33 -3.74 -0.42
N ARG A 139 -9.19 -4.76 -0.35
CA ARG A 139 -9.45 -5.49 0.90
C ARG A 139 -8.28 -6.35 1.38
N PHE A 140 -7.24 -6.53 0.57
CA PHE A 140 -6.07 -7.32 0.91
C PHE A 140 -4.88 -6.47 1.37
N ASN A 141 -5.07 -5.17 1.62
CA ASN A 141 -4.03 -4.29 2.14
C ASN A 141 -4.23 -3.98 3.65
N GLN A 142 -3.22 -3.34 4.25
CA GLN A 142 -3.23 -2.96 5.66
C GLN A 142 -3.76 -1.54 5.89
N ASP A 143 -4.28 -0.85 4.87
CA ASP A 143 -4.75 0.54 4.98
C ASP A 143 -5.84 0.71 6.05
N PRO A 144 -6.83 -0.20 6.20
CA PRO A 144 -7.80 -0.11 7.29
C PRO A 144 -7.16 -0.17 8.68
N LEU A 145 -6.10 -0.97 8.84
CA LEU A 145 -5.34 -1.07 10.08
C LEU A 145 -4.53 0.21 10.35
N GLU A 146 -3.87 0.76 9.33
CA GLU A 146 -3.18 2.05 9.44
C GLU A 146 -4.13 3.19 9.80
N SER A 147 -5.33 3.18 9.20
CA SER A 147 -6.41 4.12 9.51
C SER A 147 -6.88 3.97 10.95
N HIS A 148 -7.02 2.74 11.46
CA HIS A 148 -7.30 2.48 12.86
C HIS A 148 -6.22 3.08 13.78
N PHE A 149 -4.94 2.87 13.51
CA PHE A 149 -3.86 3.51 14.27
C PHE A 149 -3.86 5.04 14.15
N GLY A 150 -4.30 5.59 13.02
CA GLY A 150 -4.53 7.02 12.84
C GLY A 150 -5.58 7.56 13.81
N LYS A 151 -6.73 6.87 13.92
CA LYS A 151 -7.80 7.20 14.87
C LYS A 151 -7.28 7.17 16.31
N GLN A 152 -6.53 6.12 16.66
CA GLN A 152 -5.91 5.97 17.99
C GLN A 152 -5.03 7.17 18.37
N ARG A 153 -4.22 7.67 17.43
CA ARG A 153 -3.36 8.84 17.64
C ARG A 153 -4.13 10.16 17.67
N GLN A 154 -5.27 10.25 16.99
CA GLN A 154 -6.07 11.48 16.96
C GLN A 154 -6.96 11.66 18.19
N MET A 155 -7.19 10.60 18.97
CA MET A 155 -8.02 10.66 20.17
C MET A 155 -7.49 11.67 21.21
N LYS A 156 -8.42 12.29 21.95
CA LYS A 156 -8.15 13.23 23.04
C LYS A 156 -7.28 14.44 22.63
N GLY A 157 -7.47 14.96 21.41
CA GLY A 157 -6.78 16.17 20.93
C GLY A 157 -5.43 15.94 20.25
N GLY A 158 -5.10 14.69 19.93
CA GLY A 158 -3.88 14.33 19.21
C GLY A 158 -2.74 13.91 20.13
N ASN A 159 -2.67 12.61 20.42
CA ASN A 159 -1.55 11.98 21.09
C ASN A 159 -0.81 11.06 20.12
N ASP A 160 0.30 11.54 19.56
CA ASP A 160 1.08 10.78 18.56
C ASP A 160 1.62 9.45 19.09
N ASN A 161 1.87 9.34 20.41
CA ASN A 161 2.47 8.15 21.03
C ASN A 161 1.75 7.83 22.35
N PRO A 162 0.56 7.21 22.29
CA PRO A 162 -0.15 6.80 23.51
C PRO A 162 0.61 5.69 24.25
N THR A 163 0.49 5.66 25.59
CA THR A 163 0.92 4.50 26.40
C THR A 163 -0.01 3.31 26.15
N VAL A 164 0.39 2.12 26.61
CA VAL A 164 -0.45 0.91 26.49
C VAL A 164 -1.80 1.11 27.20
N ALA A 165 -1.84 1.69 28.41
CA ALA A 165 -3.13 1.98 29.06
C ALA A 165 -3.97 3.02 28.29
N GLN A 166 -3.33 4.06 27.72
CA GLN A 166 -4.05 5.04 26.91
C GLN A 166 -4.63 4.42 25.64
N PHE A 167 -3.87 3.55 24.98
CA PHE A 167 -4.34 2.78 23.83
C PHE A 167 -5.54 1.91 24.20
N ASN A 168 -5.49 1.18 25.32
CA ASN A 168 -6.61 0.35 25.79
C ASN A 168 -7.86 1.17 26.10
N GLN A 169 -7.72 2.35 26.72
CA GLN A 169 -8.84 3.25 26.98
C GLN A 169 -9.44 3.81 25.67
N ASN A 170 -8.58 4.21 24.74
CA ASN A 170 -8.98 4.71 23.44
C ASN A 170 -9.68 3.61 22.63
N GLU A 171 -9.20 2.37 22.67
CA GLU A 171 -9.79 1.21 22.00
C GLU A 171 -11.23 0.97 22.46
N ASN A 172 -11.51 1.03 23.77
CA ASN A 172 -12.89 0.94 24.26
C ASN A 172 -13.77 2.05 23.67
N SER A 173 -13.23 3.26 23.53
CA SER A 173 -13.96 4.39 22.95
C SER A 173 -14.19 4.21 21.44
N VAL A 174 -13.20 3.72 20.70
CA VAL A 174 -13.31 3.41 19.27
C VAL A 174 -14.32 2.30 19.03
N ARG A 175 -14.36 1.27 19.87
CA ARG A 175 -15.36 0.18 19.80
C ARG A 175 -16.78 0.69 20.04
N LEU A 176 -16.96 1.56 21.03
CA LEU A 176 -18.26 2.18 21.35
C LEU A 176 -18.73 3.13 20.23
N LEU A 177 -17.82 3.82 19.54
CA LEU A 177 -18.14 4.72 18.43
C LEU A 177 -18.35 4.00 17.09
N GLY A 178 -17.62 2.89 16.85
CA GLY A 178 -17.61 2.18 15.57
C GLY A 178 -18.68 1.09 15.42
N SER A 179 -19.24 0.61 16.54
CA SER A 179 -20.40 -0.28 16.53
C SER A 179 -21.65 0.54 16.88
N GLN A 180 -22.78 0.29 16.21
CA GLN A 180 -24.07 0.56 16.82
C GLN A 180 -24.01 -0.02 18.24
N ALA A 181 -24.25 0.83 19.25
CA ALA A 181 -24.02 0.53 20.65
C ALA A 181 -24.36 -0.92 21.02
N LEU A 182 -23.34 -1.77 21.11
CA LEU A 182 -23.41 -2.88 22.04
C LEU A 182 -23.23 -2.21 23.41
N ALA A 183 -24.36 -1.84 24.02
CA ALA A 183 -24.38 -1.64 25.44
C ALA A 183 -23.66 -2.85 26.06
N PRO A 184 -22.73 -2.65 27.00
CA PRO A 184 -22.10 -3.78 27.67
C PRO A 184 -23.23 -4.65 28.24
N VAL A 185 -23.35 -5.89 27.76
CA VAL A 185 -24.39 -6.84 28.18
C VAL A 185 -24.30 -7.14 29.68
N SER A 186 -23.19 -6.76 30.32
CA SER A 186 -23.20 -6.41 31.73
C SER A 186 -22.04 -5.48 32.04
N GLY A 187 -22.31 -4.42 32.82
CA GLY A 187 -21.31 -3.91 33.75
C GLY A 187 -21.13 -4.92 34.86
N ASN A 188 -20.47 -6.05 34.59
CA ASN A 188 -20.20 -7.07 35.62
C ASN A 188 -19.08 -8.06 35.25
N SER A 189 -18.07 -7.61 34.51
CA SER A 189 -16.79 -8.32 34.51
C SER A 189 -16.18 -8.16 35.90
N LYS A 190 -16.32 -9.17 36.78
CA LYS A 190 -15.40 -9.30 37.92
C LYS A 190 -14.00 -9.21 37.33
N ARG A 191 -13.18 -8.28 37.84
CA ARG A 191 -11.76 -8.17 37.46
C ARG A 191 -11.18 -9.58 37.52
N SER A 192 -10.93 -10.16 36.36
CA SER A 192 -10.15 -11.39 36.27
C SER A 192 -8.85 -11.09 37.00
N GLY A 193 -8.53 -11.89 38.02
CA GLY A 193 -7.43 -11.67 38.98
C GLY A 193 -6.02 -11.77 38.37
N TYR A 194 -5.89 -11.53 37.06
CA TYR A 194 -4.61 -11.25 36.44
C TYR A 194 -4.41 -9.74 36.49
N THR A 195 -3.78 -9.26 37.56
CA THR A 195 -2.99 -8.02 37.51
C THR A 195 -1.85 -8.27 36.54
N GLN A 196 -2.12 -8.19 35.24
CA GLN A 196 -1.06 -7.85 34.30
C GLN A 196 -0.67 -6.42 34.65
N GLU A 197 0.53 -6.23 35.19
CA GLU A 197 1.14 -4.90 35.25
C GLU A 197 1.18 -4.38 33.81
N ILE A 198 0.32 -3.42 33.51
CA ILE A 198 0.29 -2.78 32.20
C ILE A 198 1.49 -1.85 32.17
N ASP A 199 2.40 -2.07 31.22
CA ASP A 199 3.52 -1.18 30.98
C ASP A 199 3.01 0.21 30.56
N ASP A 200 3.07 1.15 31.49
CA ASP A 200 2.70 2.56 31.30
C ASP A 200 3.90 3.45 31.00
N THR A 201 5.06 2.86 30.70
CA THR A 201 6.25 3.62 30.32
C THR A 201 5.94 4.45 29.07
N PRO A 202 6.12 5.78 29.11
CA PRO A 202 5.88 6.62 27.95
C PRO A 202 6.76 6.18 26.78
N LEU A 203 6.13 5.94 25.62
CA LEU A 203 6.88 5.62 24.41
C LEU A 203 7.85 6.76 24.08
N PRO A 204 9.09 6.45 23.64
CA PRO A 204 10.07 7.46 23.26
C PRO A 204 9.49 8.42 22.21
N LYS A 205 9.37 9.70 22.58
CA LYS A 205 8.86 10.72 21.66
C LYS A 205 9.93 11.03 20.63
N ARG A 206 9.60 10.88 19.35
CA ARG A 206 10.48 11.32 18.27
C ARG A 206 10.66 12.85 18.35
N PRO A 207 11.90 13.39 18.39
CA PRO A 207 12.11 14.84 18.40
C PRO A 207 11.53 15.45 17.12
N ARG A 208 10.71 16.49 17.27
CA ARG A 208 10.16 17.23 16.12
C ARG A 208 11.31 17.98 15.45
N ARG A 209 11.61 17.65 14.19
CA ARG A 209 12.55 18.45 13.38
C ARG A 209 11.95 19.86 13.20
N PRO A 210 12.69 20.94 13.44
CA PRO A 210 12.21 22.28 13.16
C PRO A 210 11.88 22.42 11.67
N LYS A 211 10.75 23.05 11.34
CA LYS A 211 10.40 23.37 9.96
C LYS A 211 11.47 24.31 9.41
N GLN A 212 12.28 23.86 8.45
CA GLN A 212 13.13 24.77 7.67
C GLN A 212 12.22 25.75 6.93
N LYS A 213 12.36 27.04 7.23
CA LYS A 213 11.80 28.11 6.40
C LYS A 213 12.57 28.09 5.09
N ILE A 214 11.94 27.61 4.01
CA ILE A 214 12.47 27.78 2.67
C ILE A 214 12.15 29.22 2.27
N SER A 215 13.11 30.13 2.42
CA SER A 215 13.06 31.45 1.79
C SER A 215 13.40 31.26 0.31
N ILE A 216 12.39 31.37 -0.55
CA ILE A 216 12.61 31.45 -2.00
C ILE A 216 13.00 32.89 -2.30
N SER A 217 14.28 33.15 -2.48
CA SER A 217 14.75 34.39 -3.09
C SER A 217 14.48 34.29 -4.58
N VAL A 218 13.53 35.09 -5.06
CA VAL A 218 13.31 35.30 -6.50
C VAL A 218 14.26 36.41 -6.92
N GLU A 219 15.39 36.07 -7.52
CA GLU A 219 16.14 37.03 -8.33
C GLU A 219 15.40 37.22 -9.66
N LYS A 220 15.17 38.49 -9.99
CA LYS A 220 14.55 38.95 -11.24
C LYS A 220 15.53 38.93 -12.39
#